data_AF-A0A480AAI0-F1
#
_entry.id   AF-A0A480AAI0-F1
#
_cell.length_a   1.000
_cell.length_b   1.000
_cell.length_c   1.000
_cell.angle_alpha   90.00
_cell.angle_beta   90.00
_cell.angle_gamma   90.00
#
_symmetry.space_group_name_H-M   'P 1'
#
loop_
_entity.id
_entity.type
_entity.pdbx_description
1 polymer ?
#
loop_
_entity_poly.entity_id
_entity_poly.type
_entity_poly.pdbx_seq_one_letter_code
_entity_poly.pdbx_strand_id
1 'polypeptide(L)'
;MLPNILSDDFNQVEQVVLMYSNVYVERYEEEILTPNRANIKIRLRFHQTHLLEINEAIVVANNQLQFLDYRYHFQNEHNYLIFRYDTPMTDY
;
A
#
# COMPACT_ATOMS: atom_id res chain seq x y z
N MET A 1 -9.02 -14.57 -13.63
CA MET A 1 -7.95 -14.94 -12.69
C MET A 1 -6.99 -13.75 -12.61
N LEU A 2 -6.44 -13.46 -11.43
CA LEU A 2 -5.40 -12.45 -11.28
C LEU A 2 -4.11 -12.94 -11.98
N PRO A 3 -3.34 -12.07 -12.65
CA PRO A 3 -1.98 -12.37 -13.07
C PRO A 3 -1.16 -12.81 -11.87
N ASN A 4 -0.35 -13.86 -12.04
CA ASN A 4 0.51 -14.37 -10.98
C ASN A 4 1.39 -13.27 -10.36
N ILE A 5 1.86 -12.31 -11.17
CA ILE A 5 2.71 -11.22 -10.70
C ILE A 5 2.02 -10.30 -9.67
N LEU A 6 0.70 -10.06 -9.79
CA LEU A 6 -0.05 -9.29 -8.80
C LEU A 6 -0.30 -10.12 -7.54
N SER A 7 -0.62 -11.40 -7.70
CA SER A 7 -0.82 -12.29 -6.55
C SER A 7 0.47 -12.48 -5.75
N ASP A 8 1.61 -12.60 -6.42
CA ASP A 8 2.92 -12.73 -5.78
C ASP A 8 3.30 -11.46 -5.02
N ASP A 9 3.01 -10.28 -5.59
CA ASP A 9 3.23 -8.98 -4.94
C ASP A 9 2.36 -8.81 -3.68
N PHE A 10 1.06 -9.09 -3.79
CA PHE A 10 0.13 -9.03 -2.66
C PHE A 10 0.52 -10.00 -1.53
N ASN A 11 0.88 -11.22 -1.89
CA ASN A 11 1.42 -12.18 -0.92
C ASN A 11 2.69 -11.65 -0.25
N GLN A 12 3.62 -11.06 -1.00
CA GLN A 12 4.84 -10.51 -0.44
C GLN A 12 4.54 -9.36 0.54
N VAL A 13 3.63 -8.46 0.19
CA VAL A 13 3.21 -7.35 1.05
C VAL A 13 2.57 -7.88 2.34
N GLU A 14 1.64 -8.83 2.24
CA GLU A 14 1.00 -9.45 3.39
C GLU A 14 2.03 -10.10 4.32
N GLN A 15 2.97 -10.89 3.77
CA GLN A 15 4.03 -11.52 4.56
C GLN A 15 4.89 -10.49 5.30
N VAL A 16 5.26 -9.39 4.63
CA VAL A 16 6.04 -8.31 5.27
C VAL A 16 5.26 -7.67 6.40
N VAL A 17 3.96 -7.40 6.23
CA VAL A 17 3.12 -6.85 7.31
C VAL A 17 3.06 -7.81 8.50
N LEU A 18 2.86 -9.11 8.24
CA LEU A 18 2.76 -10.14 9.28
C LEU A 18 4.08 -10.39 10.03
N MET A 19 5.23 -10.09 9.42
CA MET A 19 6.54 -10.23 10.08
C MET A 19 6.74 -9.26 11.26
N TYR A 20 6.00 -8.15 11.32
CA TYR A 20 6.17 -7.17 12.39
C TYR A 20 5.20 -7.42 13.56
N SER A 21 5.73 -7.94 14.67
CA SER A 21 4.94 -8.26 15.87
C SER A 21 4.37 -7.04 16.60
N ASN A 22 4.90 -5.84 16.36
CA ASN A 22 4.53 -4.60 17.06
C ASN A 22 3.66 -3.67 16.20
N VAL A 23 3.04 -4.23 15.16
CA VAL A 23 2.15 -3.52 14.25
C VAL A 23 0.72 -4.00 14.45
N TYR A 24 -0.17 -3.06 14.69
CA TYR A 24 -1.60 -3.30 14.61
C TYR A 24 -2.11 -2.92 13.23
N VAL A 25 -2.70 -3.87 12.52
CA VAL A 25 -3.29 -3.65 11.20
C VAL A 25 -4.69 -3.08 11.39
N GLU A 26 -4.87 -1.78 11.19
CA GLU A 26 -6.20 -1.13 11.26
C GLU A 26 -7.01 -1.40 10.00
N ARG A 27 -6.34 -1.47 8.85
CA ARG A 27 -6.94 -1.73 7.55
C ARG A 27 -5.92 -2.42 6.66
N TYR A 28 -6.37 -3.45 5.97
CA TYR A 28 -5.64 -4.08 4.87
C TYR A 28 -6.69 -4.45 3.83
N GLU A 29 -6.69 -3.73 2.72
CA GLU A 29 -7.67 -3.88 1.64
C GLU A 29 -6.94 -4.01 0.30
N GLU A 30 -7.24 -5.08 -0.41
CA GLU A 30 -6.84 -5.30 -1.79
C GLU A 30 -8.09 -5.22 -2.66
N GLU A 31 -8.12 -4.27 -3.58
CA GLU A 31 -9.25 -4.03 -4.47
C GLU A 31 -8.84 -4.34 -5.91
N ILE A 32 -9.36 -5.43 -6.46
CA ILE A 32 -9.10 -5.84 -7.84
C ILE A 32 -10.11 -5.13 -8.76
N LEU A 33 -9.66 -4.12 -9.50
CA LEU A 33 -10.51 -3.36 -10.43
C LEU A 33 -10.69 -4.10 -11.76
N THR A 34 -9.61 -4.68 -12.27
CA THR A 34 -9.58 -5.52 -13.48
C THR A 34 -8.51 -6.60 -13.27
N PRO A 35 -8.41 -7.64 -14.13
CA PRO A 35 -7.34 -8.62 -14.00
C PRO A 35 -5.95 -7.97 -13.91
N ASN A 36 -5.69 -6.90 -14.64
CA ASN A 36 -4.36 -6.26 -14.66
C ASN A 36 -4.29 -4.99 -13.82
N ARG A 37 -5.32 -4.64 -13.03
CA ARG A 37 -5.33 -3.38 -12.27
C ARG A 37 -5.95 -3.60 -10.90
N ALA A 38 -5.24 -3.15 -9.88
CA ALA A 38 -5.69 -3.28 -8.51
C ALA A 38 -5.26 -2.06 -7.69
N ASN A 39 -5.94 -1.84 -6.58
CA ASN A 39 -5.52 -0.90 -5.56
C ASN A 39 -5.19 -1.66 -4.28
N ILE A 40 -4.23 -1.16 -3.52
CA ILE A 40 -3.95 -1.62 -2.17
C ILE A 40 -4.06 -0.45 -1.21
N LYS A 41 -4.74 -0.67 -0.08
CA LYS A 41 -4.89 0.32 0.99
C LYS A 41 -4.53 -0.34 2.31
N ILE A 42 -3.44 0.12 2.90
CA ILE A 42 -2.94 -0.41 4.16
C ILE A 42 -2.92 0.72 5.18
N ARG A 43 -3.35 0.40 6.40
CA ARG A 43 -3.28 1.30 7.55
C ARG A 43 -2.72 0.53 8.72
N LEU A 44 -1.50 0.90 9.10
CA LEU A 44 -0.72 0.24 10.13
C LEU A 44 -0.51 1.19 11.30
N ARG A 45 -0.71 0.69 12.51
CA ARG A 45 -0.41 1.42 13.74
C ARG A 45 0.77 0.76 14.45
N PHE A 46 1.92 1.43 14.44
CA PHE A 46 3.13 0.99 15.12
C PHE A 46 3.08 1.40 16.59
N HIS A 47 3.43 0.47 17.49
CA HIS A 47 3.43 0.71 18.94
C HIS A 47 2.11 1.32 19.47
N GLN A 48 0.99 1.05 18.80
CA GLN A 48 -0.32 1.63 19.09
C GLN A 48 -0.40 3.18 19.05
N THR A 49 0.63 3.87 18.53
CA THR A 49 0.72 5.33 18.60
C THR A 49 1.00 5.96 17.25
N HIS A 50 1.94 5.43 16.48
CA HIS A 50 2.32 5.97 15.17
C HIS A 50 1.47 5.36 14.08
N LEU A 51 1.04 6.16 13.11
CA LEU A 51 0.17 5.71 12.02
C LEU A 51 0.91 5.79 10.69
N LEU A 52 0.93 4.70 9.95
CA LEU A 52 1.34 4.65 8.56
C LEU A 52 0.13 4.27 7.71
N GLU A 53 -0.19 5.12 6.74
CA GLU A 53 -1.19 4.85 5.72
C GLU A 53 -0.53 4.78 4.36
N ILE A 54 -0.80 3.70 3.64
CA ILE A 54 -0.30 3.39 2.30
C ILE A 54 -1.52 3.23 1.40
N ASN A 55 -1.54 3.94 0.29
CA ASN A 55 -2.53 3.75 -0.77
C ASN A 55 -1.77 3.67 -2.09
N GLU A 56 -1.90 2.59 -2.84
CA GLU A 56 -1.26 2.45 -4.15
C GLU A 56 -2.28 1.97 -5.18
N ALA A 57 -2.14 2.48 -6.40
CA ALA A 57 -2.84 2.03 -7.58
C ALA A 57 -1.85 1.35 -8.52
N ILE A 58 -2.04 0.07 -8.76
CA ILE A 58 -1.09 -0.81 -9.43
C ILE A 58 -1.71 -1.29 -10.75
N VAL A 59 -0.90 -1.32 -11.80
CA VAL A 59 -1.25 -1.94 -13.08
C VAL A 59 -0.16 -2.90 -13.52
N VAL A 60 -0.56 -4.01 -14.14
CA VAL A 60 0.35 -4.94 -14.83
C VAL A 60 0.39 -4.57 -16.29
N ALA A 61 1.54 -4.08 -16.74
CA ALA A 61 1.81 -3.78 -18.14
C ALA A 61 3.15 -4.41 -18.54
N ASN A 62 3.21 -5.02 -19.74
CA ASN A 62 4.42 -5.68 -20.25
C ASN A 62 5.01 -6.72 -19.27
N ASN A 63 4.15 -7.44 -18.55
CA ASN A 63 4.54 -8.43 -17.55
C ASN A 63 5.39 -7.85 -16.39
N GLN A 64 5.18 -6.56 -16.08
CA GLN A 64 5.80 -5.84 -14.97
C GLN A 64 4.73 -5.07 -14.19
N LEU A 65 4.96 -4.88 -12.89
CA LEU A 65 4.15 -4.01 -12.05
C LEU A 65 4.54 -2.55 -12.31
N GLN A 66 3.54 -1.71 -12.51
CA GLN A 66 3.69 -0.27 -12.62
C GLN A 66 2.75 0.40 -11.62
N PHE A 67 3.28 1.37 -10.88
CA PHE A 67 2.52 2.14 -9.91
C PHE A 67 2.01 3.40 -10.61
N LEU A 68 0.69 3.46 -10.78
CA LEU A 68 0.00 4.60 -11.41
C LEU A 68 -0.14 5.77 -10.46
N ASP A 69 -0.42 5.47 -9.19
CA ASP A 69 -0.54 6.44 -8.12
C ASP A 69 -0.10 5.77 -6.82
N TYR A 70 0.51 6.55 -5.94
CA TYR A 70 0.85 6.10 -4.59
C TYR A 70 0.76 7.27 -3.62
N ARG A 71 0.41 6.96 -2.37
CA ARG A 71 0.41 7.88 -1.26
C ARG A 71 0.84 7.15 0.00
N TYR A 72 1.95 7.60 0.55
CA TYR A 72 2.44 7.24 1.87
C TYR A 72 2.26 8.41 2.80
N HIS A 73 1.64 8.16 3.95
CA HIS A 73 1.34 9.15 4.95
C HIS A 73 1.72 8.60 6.31
N PHE A 74 2.64 9.27 7.00
CA PHE A 74 3.09 8.86 8.33
C PHE A 74 2.85 9.95 9.37
N GLN A 75 2.22 9.56 10.47
CA GLN A 75 1.92 10.40 11.62
C GLN A 75 2.56 9.82 12.88
N ASN A 76 3.00 10.71 13.77
CA ASN A 76 3.48 10.31 15.09
C ASN A 76 2.34 10.14 16.11
N GLU A 77 2.70 9.85 17.36
CA GLU A 77 1.81 9.68 18.50
C GLU A 77 0.90 10.88 18.80
N HIS A 78 1.27 12.07 18.34
CA HIS A 78 0.51 13.32 18.51
C HIS A 78 -0.35 13.65 17.27
N ASN A 79 -0.46 12.73 16.31
CA ASN A 79 -1.09 12.92 15.00
C ASN A 79 -0.42 14.01 14.14
N TYR A 80 0.83 14.38 14.45
CA TYR A 80 1.60 15.29 13.61
C TYR A 80 2.13 14.54 12.40
N LEU A 81 1.93 15.15 11.22
CA LEU A 81 2.49 14.66 9.97
C LEU A 81 4.01 14.72 10.05
N ILE A 82 4.66 13.56 10.01
CA ILE A 82 6.12 13.46 9.96
C ILE A 82 6.59 13.48 8.51
N PHE A 83 5.92 12.69 7.66
CA PHE A 83 6.14 12.76 6.22
C PHE A 83 4.89 12.38 5.44
N ARG A 84 4.82 12.95 4.24
CA ARG A 84 3.91 12.54 3.18
C ARG A 84 4.71 12.43 1.90
N TYR A 85 4.56 11.31 1.21
CA TYR A 85 5.13 11.09 -0.11
C TYR A 85 4.01 10.57 -0.99
N ASP A 86 3.63 11.36 -1.99
CA ASP A 86 2.65 10.96 -2.98
C ASP A 86 3.17 11.22 -4.38
N THR A 87 2.63 10.48 -5.35
CA THR A 87 2.90 10.74 -6.76
C THR A 87 2.57 12.22 -7.02
N PRO A 88 3.55 13.01 -7.49
CA PRO A 88 3.25 14.37 -7.90
C PRO A 88 2.20 14.30 -9.01
N MET A 89 1.19 15.17 -8.97
CA MET A 89 0.24 15.30 -10.07
C MET A 89 1.00 15.74 -11.32
N THR A 90 1.54 14.79 -12.08
CA THR A 90 1.95 15.00 -13.46
C THR A 90 0.71 14.75 -14.30
N ASP A 91 0.00 15.84 -14.58
CA ASP A 91 -0.96 15.89 -15.69
C ASP A 91 -0.23 15.49 -16.97
N TYR A 92 -0.55 14.31 -17.50
CA TYR A 92 -0.20 13.91 -18.88
C TYR A 92 -1.31 14.32 -19.83
#